data_AF-A0A4C2A9B7-F1
#
_entry.id   AF-A0A4C2A9B7-F1
#
_cell.length_a   1.000
_cell.length_b   1.000
_cell.length_c   1.000
_cell.angle_alpha   90.00
_cell.angle_beta   90.00
_cell.angle_gamma   90.00
#
_symmetry.space_group_name_H-M   'P 1'
#
loop_
_entity.id
_entity.type
_entity.pdbx_description
1 polymer ?
#
loop_
_entity_poly.entity_id
_entity_poly.type
_entity_poly.pdbx_seq_one_letter_code
_entity_poly.pdbx_strand_id
1 'polypeptide(L)'
;MGITFMKHLLSEQYDPKEIYIRSTDTSETISSVLANLAGMFPGQGKSIWDKDLLLPTFPIHIVPEESDEILGQKKSCPTYEESLDILKKF
;
A
#
# COMPACT_ATOMS: atom_id res chain seq x y z
N MET A 1 14.86 -4.90 -19.37
CA MET A 1 14.99 -3.44 -19.24
C MET A 1 13.85 -3.00 -18.33
N GLY A 2 14.15 -2.51 -17.12
CA GLY A 2 13.25 -2.54 -15.95
C GLY A 2 13.73 -3.68 -15.06
N ILE A 3 14.36 -3.48 -13.91
CA ILE A 3 14.04 -2.64 -12.75
C ILE A 3 15.33 -1.93 -12.25
N THR A 4 16.09 -1.30 -13.14
CA THR A 4 17.40 -0.70 -12.77
C THR A 4 17.28 0.64 -12.04
N PHE A 5 16.11 1.29 -12.05
CA PHE A 5 15.99 2.69 -11.62
C PHE A 5 16.22 2.88 -10.12
N MET A 6 15.79 1.96 -9.25
CA MET A 6 15.85 2.17 -7.80
C MET A 6 17.10 1.60 -7.11
N LYS A 7 18.03 0.97 -7.85
CA LYS A 7 19.24 0.33 -7.29
C LYS A 7 20.18 1.25 -6.51
N HIS A 8 20.07 2.56 -6.71
CA HIS A 8 20.89 3.56 -6.02
C HIS A 8 20.17 4.20 -4.82
N LEU A 9 18.88 3.92 -4.66
CA LEU A 9 18.03 4.52 -3.61
C LEU A 9 17.57 3.47 -2.59
N LEU A 10 17.28 2.26 -3.04
CA LEU A 10 16.75 1.15 -2.24
C LEU A 10 17.67 -0.06 -2.31
N SER A 11 17.72 -0.80 -1.21
CA SER A 11 18.34 -2.11 -1.15
C SER A 11 17.68 -3.08 -2.15
N GLU A 12 18.44 -4.05 -2.66
CA GLU A 12 17.89 -5.05 -3.60
C GLU A 12 16.90 -6.02 -2.93
N GLN A 13 16.90 -6.09 -1.60
CA GLN A 13 15.94 -6.80 -0.77
C GLN A 13 15.16 -5.79 0.08
N TYR A 14 13.94 -6.15 0.47
CA TYR A 14 13.12 -5.29 1.31
C TYR A 14 13.78 -5.04 2.68
N ASP A 15 13.97 -3.78 3.05
CA ASP A 15 14.36 -3.34 4.40
C ASP A 15 13.26 -2.44 4.99
N PRO A 16 12.63 -2.82 6.12
CA PRO A 16 11.61 -1.99 6.78
C PRO A 16 12.15 -0.66 7.34
N LYS A 17 13.47 -0.48 7.43
CA LYS A 17 14.09 0.80 7.81
C LYS A 17 14.16 1.79 6.65
N GLU A 18 14.20 1.28 5.42
CA GLU A 18 14.24 2.10 4.21
C GLU A 18 12.83 2.43 3.70
N ILE A 19 11.87 1.53 3.93
CA ILE A 19 10.56 1.58 3.27
C ILE A 19 9.43 1.40 4.27
N TYR A 20 8.60 2.45 4.36
CA TYR A 20 7.33 2.43 5.08
C TYR A 20 6.17 2.26 4.09
N ILE A 21 5.31 1.27 4.32
CA ILE A 21 4.19 0.94 3.43
C ILE A 21 2.89 1.15 4.21
N ARG A 22 2.00 2.00 3.70
CA ARG A 22 0.67 2.24 4.27
C ARG A 22 -0.40 2.18 3.19
N SER A 23 -1.53 1.56 3.50
CA SER A 23 -2.71 1.45 2.63
C SER A 23 -3.99 1.77 3.40
N THR A 24 -5.07 2.05 2.68
CA THR A 24 -6.42 2.03 3.25
C THR A 24 -6.85 0.60 3.58
N ASP A 25 -7.82 0.45 4.48
CA ASP A 25 -8.40 -0.84 4.87
C ASP A 25 -9.43 -1.35 3.85
N THR A 26 -9.00 -1.51 2.59
CA THR A 26 -9.84 -2.07 1.53
C THR A 26 -9.08 -3.17 0.80
N SER A 27 -9.77 -4.25 0.46
CA SER A 27 -9.16 -5.42 -0.19
C SER A 27 -8.45 -5.08 -1.50
N GLU A 28 -8.99 -4.10 -2.23
CA GLU A 28 -8.52 -3.61 -3.51
C GLU A 28 -7.18 -2.90 -3.38
N THR A 29 -7.03 -2.03 -2.36
CA THR A 29 -5.78 -1.30 -2.14
C THR A 29 -4.70 -2.19 -1.55
N ILE A 30 -5.07 -3.13 -0.67
CA ILE A 30 -4.13 -4.14 -0.15
C ILE A 30 -3.60 -5.00 -1.29
N SER A 31 -4.46 -5.47 -2.19
CA SER A 31 -4.06 -6.25 -3.38
C SER A 31 -3.14 -5.44 -4.29
N SER A 32 -3.45 -4.16 -4.51
CA SER A 32 -2.64 -3.25 -5.33
C SER A 32 -1.24 -3.02 -4.75
N VAL A 33 -1.15 -2.86 -3.42
CA VAL A 33 0.14 -2.75 -2.71
C VAL A 33 0.96 -4.03 -2.87
N LEU A 34 0.35 -5.20 -2.68
CA LEU A 34 1.05 -6.48 -2.84
C LEU A 34 1.57 -6.68 -4.27
N ALA A 35 0.76 -6.36 -5.28
CA ALA A 35 1.18 -6.44 -6.68
C ALA A 35 2.37 -5.50 -6.98
N ASN A 36 2.36 -4.29 -6.42
CA ASN A 36 3.47 -3.34 -6.54
C ASN A 36 4.75 -3.89 -5.87
N LEU A 37 4.65 -4.40 -4.64
CA LEU A 37 5.77 -4.98 -3.91
C LEU A 37 6.36 -6.21 -4.59
N ALA A 38 5.53 -7.06 -5.19
CA ALA A 38 5.99 -8.20 -5.97
C ALA A 38 6.80 -7.78 -7.20
N GLY A 39 6.44 -6.66 -7.84
CA GLY A 39 7.21 -6.09 -8.95
C GLY A 39 8.49 -5.38 -8.49
N MET A 40 8.47 -4.75 -7.31
CA MET A 40 9.60 -3.99 -6.76
C MET A 40 10.67 -4.89 -6.15
N PHE A 41 10.27 -5.96 -5.47
CA PHE A 41 11.13 -6.95 -4.83
C PHE A 41 10.87 -8.36 -5.38
N PRO A 42 11.36 -8.66 -6.60
CA PRO A 42 11.13 -9.96 -7.23
C PRO A 42 11.86 -11.15 -6.55
N GLY A 43 12.57 -10.92 -5.44
CA GLY A 43 13.45 -11.90 -4.77
C GLY A 43 14.74 -12.16 -5.56
N GLN A 44 15.83 -12.49 -4.86
CA GLN A 44 17.08 -12.90 -5.51
C GLN A 44 17.20 -14.42 -5.52
N GLY A 45 17.15 -15.04 -6.70
CA GLY A 45 17.35 -16.48 -6.89
C GLY A 45 16.48 -17.06 -8.01
N LYS A 46 16.71 -18.34 -8.37
CA LYS A 46 15.98 -19.13 -9.39
C LYS A 46 14.50 -19.41 -9.03
N SER A 47 13.79 -18.49 -8.37
CA SER A 47 12.37 -18.64 -8.08
C SER A 47 11.56 -17.99 -9.21
N ILE A 48 11.66 -18.57 -10.41
CA ILE A 48 10.78 -18.13 -11.51
C ILE A 48 9.43 -18.86 -11.39
N TRP A 49 9.37 -20.05 -10.78
CA TRP A 49 8.15 -20.87 -10.64
C TRP A 49 8.25 -21.90 -9.51
N ASP A 50 8.68 -21.50 -8.31
CA ASP A 50 8.55 -22.41 -7.16
C ASP A 50 7.05 -22.63 -6.88
N LYS A 51 6.61 -23.88 -6.75
CA LYS A 51 5.16 -24.22 -6.66
C LYS A 51 4.52 -23.69 -5.37
N ASP A 52 5.35 -23.26 -4.43
CA ASP A 52 4.99 -22.69 -3.14
C ASP A 52 5.38 -21.21 -3.15
N LEU A 53 4.63 -20.38 -3.88
CA LEU A 53 4.86 -18.92 -3.99
C LEU A 53 4.80 -18.26 -2.60
N LEU A 54 5.89 -18.32 -1.86
CA LEU A 54 6.09 -17.62 -0.60
C LEU A 54 6.49 -16.19 -0.93
N LEU A 55 5.50 -15.35 -1.23
CA LEU A 55 5.73 -13.92 -1.18
C LEU A 55 6.28 -13.60 0.23
N PRO A 56 7.35 -12.81 0.34
CA PRO A 56 7.83 -12.34 1.64
C PRO A 56 6.66 -11.68 2.39
N THR A 57 6.58 -11.89 3.70
CA THR A 57 5.59 -11.17 4.52
C THR A 57 6.00 -9.71 4.61
N PHE A 58 5.33 -8.84 3.87
CA PHE A 58 5.56 -7.39 3.92
C PHE A 58 4.70 -6.74 5.01
N PRO A 59 5.26 -5.89 5.87
CA PRO A 59 4.48 -5.17 6.88
C PRO A 59 3.72 -4.01 6.21
N ILE A 60 2.44 -4.24 5.92
CA ILE A 60 1.53 -3.20 5.40
C ILE A 60 0.80 -2.58 6.59
N HIS A 61 0.98 -1.28 6.79
CA HIS A 61 0.28 -0.53 7.83
C HIS A 61 -1.10 -0.10 7.33
N ILE A 62 -2.12 -0.38 8.13
CA ILE A 62 -3.51 -0.07 7.82
C ILE A 62 -4.12 0.61 9.05
N VAL A 63 -5.06 1.52 8.79
CA VAL A 63 -5.92 2.13 9.82
C VAL A 63 -7.36 1.79 9.44
N PRO A 64 -8.22 1.36 10.39
CA PRO A 64 -9.63 1.12 10.12
C PRO A 64 -10.28 2.33 9.46
N GLU A 65 -11.19 2.09 8.51
CA GLU A 65 -11.76 3.15 7.68
C GLU A 65 -12.35 4.30 8.50
N GLU A 66 -13.13 4.00 9.54
CA GLU A 66 -13.76 4.98 10.42
C GLU A 66 -12.77 5.85 11.20
N SER A 67 -11.51 5.45 11.25
CA SER A 67 -10.43 6.16 11.93
C SER A 67 -9.37 6.70 10.97
N ASP A 68 -9.48 6.43 9.67
CA ASP A 68 -8.48 6.84 8.69
C ASP A 68 -8.72 8.29 8.24
N GLU A 69 -8.05 9.23 8.89
CA GLU A 69 -8.08 10.64 8.50
C GLU A 69 -7.13 11.00 7.36
N ILE A 70 -6.21 10.11 6.98
CA ILE A 70 -5.10 10.45 6.07
C ILE A 70 -5.36 9.93 4.66
N LEU A 71 -5.61 8.63 4.50
CA LEU A 71 -5.74 8.03 3.16
C LEU A 71 -7.22 7.92 2.75
N GLY A 72 -8.03 7.28 3.58
CA GLY A 72 -9.46 7.12 3.34
C GLY A 72 -10.29 8.38 3.61
N GLN A 73 -9.82 9.26 4.52
CA GLN A 73 -10.55 10.45 5.00
C GLN A 73 -12.01 10.13 5.43
N LYS A 74 -12.23 8.90 5.91
CA LYS A 74 -13.55 8.38 6.32
C LYS A 74 -13.84 8.61 7.80
N LYS A 75 -12.89 9.21 8.52
CA LYS A 75 -13.09 9.65 9.89
C LYS A 75 -14.20 10.69 9.98
N SER A 76 -15.12 10.50 10.93
CA SER A 76 -16.25 11.42 11.12
C SER A 76 -15.77 12.85 11.39
N CYS A 77 -16.38 13.79 10.68
CA CYS A 77 -16.07 15.21 10.75
C CYS A 77 -17.37 16.02 10.58
N PRO A 78 -17.95 16.55 11.66
CA PRO A 78 -19.25 17.24 11.62
C PRO A 78 -19.28 18.40 10.64
N THR A 79 -18.22 19.21 10.60
CA THR A 79 -18.12 20.36 9.69
C THR A 79 -18.10 19.95 8.22
N TYR A 80 -17.48 18.80 7.90
CA TYR A 80 -17.47 18.26 6.54
C TYR A 80 -18.85 17.74 6.15
N GLU A 81 -19.53 17.03 7.05
CA GLU A 81 -20.89 16.51 6.85
C GLU A 81 -21.89 17.65 6.60
N GLU A 82 -21.86 18.71 7.41
CA GLU A 82 -22.67 19.92 7.19
C GLU A 82 -22.42 20.56 5.83
N SER A 83 -21.14 20.67 5.44
CA SER A 83 -20.75 21.26 4.16
C SER A 83 -21.21 20.41 2.98
N LEU A 84 -21.11 19.07 3.09
CA LEU A 84 -21.61 18.14 2.09
C LEU A 84 -23.13 18.23 1.93
N ASP A 85 -23.87 18.37 3.04
CA ASP A 85 -25.33 18.48 3.01
C ASP A 85 -25.81 19.78 2.36
N ILE A 86 -25.03 20.86 2.49
CA ILE A 86 -25.27 22.10 1.74
C ILE A 86 -25.06 21.86 0.25
N LEU A 87 -23.96 21.20 -0.14
CA LEU A 87 -23.63 20.95 -1.54
C LEU A 87 -24.63 20.01 -2.24
N LYS A 88 -25.15 19.00 -1.55
CA LYS A 88 -26.14 18.05 -2.09
C LYS A 88 -27.53 18.66 -2.35
N LYS A 89 -27.80 19.87 -1.86
CA LYS A 89 -29.09 20.56 -2.05
C LYS A 89 -29.16 21.37 -3.36
N PHE A 90 -28.05 21.51 -4.06
CA PHE A 90 -27.96 22.10 -5.39
C PHE A 90 -28.01 21.00 -6.46
#